data_AF-A0A5K1DW67-F1
#
_entry.id   AF-A0A5K1DW67-F1
#
_cell.length_a   1.000
_cell.length_b   1.000
_cell.length_c   1.000
_cell.angle_alpha   90.00
_cell.angle_beta   90.00
_cell.angle_gamma   90.00
#
_symmetry.space_group_name_H-M   'P 1'
#
loop_
_entity.id
_entity.type
_entity.pdbx_description
1 polymer ?
#
loop_
_entity_poly.entity_id
_entity_poly.type
_entity_poly.pdbx_seq_one_letter_code
_entity_poly.pdbx_strand_id
1 'polypeptide(L)' 'GKSGAGKYYFVVANAKFMLDEEEHFKELMFERLRNFGERNREQDFWLVIEPKFLDKFPSITSRLRRPAVALISTDGPWMT' A
#
# COMPACT_ATOMS: atom_id res chain seq x y z
N GLY A 1 -20.37 -15.73 14.40
CA GLY A 1 -19.41 -15.45 13.32
C GLY A 1 -18.27 -14.64 13.89
N LYS A 2 -17.01 -15.07 13.70
CA LYS A 2 -15.86 -14.31 14.17
C LYS A 2 -15.61 -13.14 13.23
N SER A 3 -16.10 -11.95 13.59
CA SER A 3 -15.58 -10.70 13.02
C SER A 3 -14.24 -10.41 13.69
N GLY A 4 -13.20 -11.17 13.32
CA GLY A 4 -11.83 -10.84 13.70
C GLY A 4 -11.38 -9.72 12.78
N ALA A 5 -11.29 -8.48 13.28
CA ALA A 5 -10.79 -7.37 12.49
C ALA A 5 -9.37 -7.67 12.00
N GLY A 6 -9.21 -7.93 10.71
CA GLY A 6 -7.90 -8.10 10.08
C GLY A 6 -7.05 -6.84 10.26
N LYS A 7 -5.78 -7.00 10.58
CA LYS A 7 -4.83 -5.88 10.65
C LYS A 7 -4.37 -5.54 9.24
N TYR A 8 -4.46 -4.26 8.90
CA TYR A 8 -3.88 -3.71 7.68
C TYR A 8 -2.64 -2.90 8.04
N TYR A 9 -1.62 -3.05 7.21
CA TYR A 9 -0.37 -2.31 7.26
C TYR A 9 -0.31 -1.42 6.02
N PHE A 10 0.28 -0.24 6.14
CA PHE A 10 0.42 0.66 5.00
C PHE A 10 1.75 1.41 5.06
N VAL A 11 2.31 1.67 3.87
CA VAL A 11 3.33 2.69 3.65
C VAL A 11 2.73 3.76 2.75
N VAL A 12 3.08 5.02 2.98
CA VAL A 12 2.50 6.16 2.28
C VAL A 12 3.59 7.10 1.80
N ALA A 13 3.47 7.57 0.56
CA ALA A 13 4.30 8.65 0.02
C ALA A 13 3.47 9.54 -0.92
N ASN A 14 4.03 10.65 -1.42
CA ASN A 14 3.36 11.42 -2.46
C ASN A 14 3.38 10.64 -3.77
N ALA A 15 2.34 10.79 -4.59
CA ALA A 15 2.14 10.03 -5.81
C ALA A 15 3.30 10.17 -6.79
N LYS A 16 3.82 11.39 -6.97
CA LYS A 16 4.97 11.63 -7.87
C LYS A 16 6.17 10.79 -7.45
N PHE A 17 6.49 10.74 -6.16
CA PHE A 17 7.61 9.93 -5.69
C PHE A 17 7.33 8.43 -5.89
N MET A 18 6.22 7.93 -5.34
CA MET A 18 5.92 6.50 -5.33
C MET A 18 5.65 5.91 -6.72
N LEU A 19 5.00 6.68 -7.61
CA LEU A 19 4.55 6.19 -8.91
C LEU A 19 5.45 6.63 -10.06
N ASP A 20 6.20 7.74 -9.94
CA ASP A 20 7.01 8.24 -11.07
C ASP A 20 8.51 8.18 -10.79
N GLU A 21 8.97 8.54 -9.59
CA GLU A 21 10.40 8.66 -9.26
C GLU A 21 11.00 7.35 -8.73
N GLU A 22 10.22 6.52 -8.03
CA GLU A 22 10.67 5.22 -7.53
C GLU A 22 10.59 4.14 -8.62
N GLU A 23 11.63 4.06 -9.44
CA GLU A 23 11.68 3.20 -10.64
C GLU A 23 11.45 1.71 -10.31
N HIS A 24 12.00 1.20 -9.20
CA HIS A 24 11.88 -0.19 -8.80
C HIS A 24 10.51 -0.56 -8.23
N PHE A 25 9.70 0.42 -7.82
CA PHE A 25 8.42 0.15 -7.18
C PHE A 25 7.43 -0.52 -8.13
N LYS A 26 7.37 -0.04 -9.37
CA LYS A 26 6.48 -0.62 -10.40
C LYS A 26 6.82 -2.08 -10.66
N GLU A 27 8.11 -2.37 -10.87
CA GLU A 27 8.61 -3.73 -11.10
C GLU A 27 8.26 -4.65 -9.94
N LEU A 28 8.52 -4.22 -8.70
CA LEU A 28 8.17 -4.97 -7.49
C LEU A 28 6.67 -5.29 -7.42
N MET A 29 5.79 -4.34 -7.75
CA MET A 29 4.34 -4.58 -7.74
C MET A 29 3.90 -5.58 -8.81
N PHE A 30 4.46 -5.48 -10.02
CA PHE A 30 4.16 -6.43 -11.10
C PHE A 30 4.64 -7.85 -10.76
N GLU A 31 5.86 -7.99 -10.24
CA GLU A 31 6.40 -9.29 -9.83
C GLU A 31 5.57 -9.89 -8.69
N ARG A 32 5.17 -9.08 -7.71
CA ARG A 32 4.33 -9.57 -6.61
C ARG A 32 2.96 -10.03 -7.13
N LEU A 33 2.32 -9.26 -8.00
CA LEU A 33 1.03 -9.65 -8.59
C LEU A 33 1.16 -10.97 -9.37
N ARG A 34 2.22 -11.11 -10.18
CA ARG A 34 2.52 -12.35 -10.91
C ARG A 34 2.72 -13.52 -9.95
N ASN A 35 3.50 -13.34 -8.88
CA ASN A 35 3.79 -14.40 -7.91
C ASN A 35 2.51 -14.91 -7.23
N PHE A 36 1.56 -14.02 -6.91
CA PHE A 36 0.27 -14.42 -6.33
C PHE A 36 -0.55 -15.24 -7.33
N GLY A 37 -0.60 -14.81 -8.60
CA GLY A 37 -1.25 -15.57 -9.67
C GLY A 37 -0.63 -16.94 -9.89
N GLU A 38 0.70 -17.02 -10.00
CA GLU A 38 1.44 -18.28 -10.19
C GLU A 38 1.24 -19.27 -9.03
N ARG A 39 1.04 -18.76 -7.80
CA ARG A 39 0.84 -19.57 -6.60
C ARG A 39 -0.63 -19.81 -6.25
N ASN A 40 -1.55 -19.31 -7.07
CA ASN A 40 -3.00 -19.34 -6.80
C ASN A 40 -3.35 -18.80 -5.40
N ARG A 41 -2.62 -17.76 -4.96
CA ARG A 41 -2.84 -17.06 -3.69
C ARG A 41 -3.78 -15.87 -3.93
N GLU A 42 -4.74 -15.69 -3.03
CA GLU A 42 -5.59 -14.50 -3.04
C GLU A 42 -4.77 -13.23 -2.81
N GLN A 43 -4.94 -12.23 -3.68
CA GLN A 43 -4.26 -10.94 -3.56
C GLN A 43 -4.63 -10.25 -2.25
N ASP A 44 -3.62 -9.79 -1.52
CA ASP A 44 -3.77 -9.17 -0.21
C ASP A 44 -3.09 -7.80 -0.11
N PHE A 45 -2.84 -7.13 -1.24
CA PHE A 45 -2.22 -5.82 -1.31
C PHE A 45 -2.86 -4.92 -2.38
N TRP A 46 -2.86 -3.60 -2.15
CA TRP A 46 -3.47 -2.60 -3.04
C TRP A 46 -2.73 -1.27 -2.99
N LEU A 47 -2.71 -0.55 -4.11
CA LEU A 47 -2.35 0.87 -4.17
C LEU A 47 -3.62 1.71 -4.12
N VAL A 48 -3.68 2.66 -3.19
CA VAL A 48 -4.82 3.55 -3.01
C VAL A 48 -4.37 5.00 -3.14
N ILE A 49 -4.91 5.69 -4.13
CA ILE A 49 -4.70 7.12 -4.36
C ILE A 49 -5.65 7.90 -3.44
N GLU A 50 -5.15 8.96 -2.80
CA GLU A 50 -5.88 9.78 -1.84
C GLU A 50 -6.66 8.94 -0.79
N PRO A 51 -5.96 8.08 -0.02
CA PRO A 51 -6.64 7.20 0.92
C PRO A 51 -7.32 7.98 2.04
N LYS A 52 -8.65 7.91 2.12
CA LYS A 52 -9.47 8.62 3.12
C LYS A 52 -9.11 8.27 4.58
N PHE A 53 -8.54 7.09 4.84
CA PHE A 53 -8.13 6.73 6.20
C PHE A 53 -6.97 7.58 6.72
N LEU A 54 -6.21 8.25 5.85
CA LEU A 54 -5.15 9.17 6.25
C LEU A 54 -5.66 10.38 7.03
N ASP A 55 -6.96 10.71 6.94
CA ASP A 55 -7.58 11.78 7.73
C ASP A 55 -7.51 11.48 9.24
N LYS A 56 -7.33 10.21 9.62
CA LYS A 56 -7.10 9.77 11.01
C LYS A 56 -5.66 10.00 11.48
N PHE A 57 -4.74 10.38 10.58
CA PHE A 57 -3.32 10.55 10.84
C PHE A 57 -2.82 11.96 10.42
N PRO A 58 -3.31 13.03 11.07
CA PRO A 58 -2.99 14.42 10.68
C PRO A 58 -1.49 14.77 10.75
N SER A 59 -0.76 14.13 11.68
CA SER A 59 0.69 14.30 11.80
C SER A 59 1.48 13.73 10.62
N ILE A 60 0.96 12.68 9.97
CA ILE A 60 1.56 12.09 8.77
C ILE A 60 1.19 12.94 7.54
N THR A 61 -0.08 13.30 7.40
CA THR A 61 -0.58 14.02 6.23
C THR A 61 -0.08 15.45 6.12
N SER A 62 0.15 16.14 7.24
CA SER A 62 0.70 17.52 7.25
C SER A 62 2.09 17.64 6.61
N ARG A 63 2.89 16.56 6.65
CA ARG A 63 4.24 16.51 6.07
C ARG A 63 4.27 15.95 4.66
N LEU A 64 3.16 15.39 4.19
CA LEU A 64 3.08 14.68 2.94
C LEU A 64 2.59 15.60 1.82
N ARG A 65 3.36 15.70 0.73
CA ARG A 65 2.89 16.39 -0.47
C ARG A 65 1.77 15.59 -1.10
N ARG A 66 0.70 16.27 -1.51
CA ARG A 66 -0.45 15.66 -2.20
C ARG A 66 -0.25 15.69 -3.73
N PRO A 67 -0.85 14.76 -4.48
CA PRO A 67 -1.65 13.64 -3.98
C PRO A 67 -0.80 12.58 -3.27
N ALA A 68 -1.39 11.89 -2.30
CA ALA A 68 -0.80 10.79 -1.54
C ALA A 68 -1.21 9.43 -2.13
N VAL A 69 -0.30 8.47 -2.09
CA VAL A 69 -0.58 7.07 -2.44
C VAL A 69 -0.15 6.22 -1.26
N ALA A 70 -1.02 5.29 -0.88
CA ALA A 70 -0.69 4.25 0.09
C ALA A 70 -0.62 2.90 -0.59
N LEU A 71 0.46 2.16 -0.33
CA LEU A 71 0.50 0.71 -0.49
C LEU A 71 -0.03 0.10 0.80
N ILE A 72 -1.04 -0.75 0.69
CA ILE A 72 -1.74 -1.37 1.81
C ILE A 72 -1.62 -2.89 1.66
N SER A 73 -1.38 -3.61 2.75
CA SER A 73 -1.46 -5.08 2.77
C SER A 73 -1.83 -5.64 4.13
N THR A 74 -2.32 -6.88 4.18
CA THR A 74 -2.45 -7.65 5.42
C THR A 74 -1.17 -8.39 5.80
N ASP A 75 -0.15 -8.40 4.93
CA ASP A 75 1.14 -9.05 5.13
C ASP A 75 2.10 -8.13 5.92
N GLY A 76 2.04 -8.19 7.25
CA GLY A 76 2.87 -7.37 8.14
C GLY A 76 4.38 -7.49 7.94
N PRO A 77 4.95 -8.71 7.86
CA PRO A 77 6.38 -8.91 7.59
C PRO A 77 6.86 -8.31 6.27
N TRP A 78 5.99 -8.27 5.24
CA TRP A 78 6.34 -7.61 3.98
C TRP A 78 6.34 -6.08 4.08
N MET A 79 5.59 -5.52 5.03
CA MET A 79 5.36 -4.09 5.18
C MET A 79 6.23 -3.43 6.28
N THR A 80 7.17 -4.17 6.87
CA THR A 80 8.10 -3.69 7.93
C THR A 80 9.52 -3.67 7.40
#